data_AF-A0A814B1X1-F1
#
_entry.id   AF-A0A814B1X1-F1
#
_cell.length_a   1.000
_cell.length_b   1.000
_cell.length_c   1.000
_cell.angle_alpha   90.00
_cell.angle_beta   90.00
_cell.angle_gamma   90.00
#
_symmetry.space_group_name_H-M   'P 1'
#
loop_
_entity.id
_entity.type
_entity.pdbx_description
1 polymer ?
#
loop_
_entity_poly.entity_id
_entity_poly.type
_entity_poly.pdbx_seq_one_letter_code
_entity_poly.pdbx_strand_id
1 'polypeptide(L)'
;MIKEPTVADSLIIAVQLSNGYITNRFLPDKAIDLIDETFASIHVQLDSQSEIIDQLERRELQLDVEVTVLSQEKDDTSKQRLKQVKEELAKIRKELKPLKLRQKAEKQRVNQLRKLKQTLENLHAKMAQAEREKNLTLVADMKYGAISDLEKRIAEIEYRIIEENK
;
A
#
# COMPACT_ATOMS: atom_id res chain seq x y z
N MET A 1 25.74 -1.13 -4.05
CA MET A 1 24.40 -1.30 -3.42
C MET A 1 23.81 0.09 -3.31
N ILE A 2 22.94 0.48 -4.24
CA ILE A 2 22.30 1.80 -4.21
C ILE A 2 21.26 1.71 -3.09
N LYS A 3 21.53 2.37 -1.97
CA LYS A 3 20.58 2.49 -0.87
C LYS A 3 19.49 3.45 -1.37
N GLU A 4 18.31 2.93 -1.67
CA GLU A 4 17.17 3.79 -2.08
C GLU A 4 16.85 4.76 -0.95
N PRO A 5 16.47 6.01 -1.29
CA PRO A 5 16.39 7.10 -0.33
C PRO A 5 15.36 6.80 0.75
N THR A 6 15.79 6.84 2.01
CA THR A 6 14.90 6.91 3.18
C THR A 6 14.07 8.20 3.13
N VAL A 7 13.03 8.33 3.97
CA VAL A 7 12.28 9.60 4.08
C VAL A 7 13.22 10.79 4.33
N ALA A 8 14.31 10.59 5.08
CA ALA A 8 15.35 11.59 5.27
C ALA A 8 16.10 11.93 3.97
N ASP A 9 16.43 10.93 3.14
CA ASP A 9 17.08 11.14 1.85
C ASP A 9 16.12 11.80 0.83
N SER A 10 14.84 11.44 0.85
CA SER A 10 13.80 12.10 0.04
C SER A 10 13.58 13.56 0.47
N LEU A 11 13.62 13.84 1.78
CA LEU A 11 13.60 15.21 2.32
C LEU A 11 14.80 16.02 1.84
N ILE A 12 16.01 15.42 1.83
CA ILE A 12 17.22 16.07 1.32
C ILE A 12 17.07 16.39 -0.17
N ILE A 13 16.54 15.46 -0.97
CA ILE A 13 16.28 15.68 -2.40
C ILE A 13 15.22 16.78 -2.60
N ALA A 14 14.13 16.77 -1.83
CA ALA A 14 13.10 17.81 -1.91
C ALA A 14 13.65 19.21 -1.57
N VAL A 15 14.52 19.30 -0.56
CA VAL A 15 15.23 20.54 -0.22
C VAL A 15 16.18 20.96 -1.35
N GLN A 16 16.96 20.04 -1.92
CA GLN A 16 17.87 20.34 -3.03
C GLN A 16 17.14 20.83 -4.28
N LEU A 17 16.07 20.15 -4.67
CA LEU A 17 15.26 20.48 -5.85
C LEU A 17 14.49 21.78 -5.65
N SER A 18 13.79 21.95 -4.53
CA SER A 18 13.08 23.21 -4.24
C SER A 18 14.06 24.38 -4.15
N ASN A 19 15.27 24.18 -3.65
CA ASN A 19 16.29 25.22 -3.61
C ASN A 19 16.82 25.63 -4.98
N GLY A 20 17.02 24.67 -5.89
CA GLY A 20 17.52 24.93 -7.24
C GLY A 20 16.48 25.49 -8.21
N TYR A 21 15.21 25.08 -8.08
CA TYR A 21 14.20 25.33 -9.11
C TYR A 21 13.04 26.23 -8.66
N ILE A 22 12.80 26.40 -7.35
CA ILE A 22 11.77 27.31 -6.82
C ILE A 22 12.47 28.53 -6.22
N THR A 23 12.72 29.52 -7.07
CA THR A 23 13.52 30.72 -6.74
C THR A 23 12.71 31.84 -6.08
N ASN A 24 11.38 31.83 -6.20
CA ASN A 24 10.50 32.88 -5.68
C ASN A 24 9.96 32.58 -4.26
N ARG A 25 10.49 31.56 -3.58
CA ARG A 25 10.13 31.14 -2.21
C ARG A 25 11.38 30.73 -1.42
N PHE A 26 11.29 30.78 -0.10
CA PHE A 26 12.39 30.46 0.82
C PHE A 26 12.18 29.11 1.51
N LEU A 27 13.30 28.47 1.92
CA LEU A 27 13.25 27.32 2.82
C LEU A 27 12.86 27.77 4.24
N PRO A 28 12.19 26.92 5.05
CA PRO A 28 11.80 25.53 4.77
C PRO A 28 10.47 25.38 3.99
N ASP A 29 9.69 26.45 3.86
CA ASP A 29 8.32 26.47 3.32
C ASP A 29 8.18 25.74 1.98
N LYS A 30 8.99 26.13 0.99
CA LYS A 30 8.95 25.53 -0.35
C LYS A 30 9.30 24.03 -0.42
N ALA A 31 10.06 23.52 0.55
CA ALA A 31 10.39 22.10 0.59
C ALA A 31 9.23 21.29 1.20
N ILE A 32 8.52 21.88 2.17
CA ILE A 32 7.31 21.31 2.76
C ILE A 32 6.20 21.26 1.70
N ASP A 33 5.97 22.36 0.99
CA ASP A 33 4.97 22.43 -0.09
C ASP A 33 5.19 21.36 -1.16
N LEU A 34 6.44 21.17 -1.60
CA LEU A 34 6.78 20.16 -2.61
C LEU A 34 6.44 18.74 -2.11
N ILE A 35 6.68 18.47 -0.84
CA ILE A 35 6.35 17.18 -0.23
C ILE A 35 4.83 17.01 -0.14
N ASP A 36 4.11 18.03 0.30
CA ASP A 36 2.66 17.99 0.42
C ASP A 36 1.99 17.78 -0.95
N GLU A 37 2.46 18.44 -2.01
CA GLU A 37 1.98 18.23 -3.38
C GLU A 37 2.24 16.80 -3.87
N THR A 38 3.43 16.25 -3.61
CA THR A 38 3.74 14.86 -3.99
C THR A 38 2.88 13.87 -3.23
N PHE A 39 2.63 14.12 -1.94
CA PHE A 39 1.80 13.25 -1.11
C PHE A 39 0.34 13.29 -1.56
N ALA A 40 -0.18 14.49 -1.87
CA ALA A 40 -1.52 14.66 -2.43
C ALA A 40 -1.67 13.94 -3.78
N SER A 41 -0.67 14.05 -4.66
CA SER A 41 -0.66 13.37 -5.97
C SER A 41 -0.67 11.85 -5.82
N ILE A 42 0.15 11.28 -4.92
CA ILE A 42 0.16 9.84 -4.61
C ILE A 42 -1.20 9.42 -4.05
N HIS A 43 -1.80 10.21 -3.17
CA HIS A 43 -3.08 9.89 -2.57
C HIS A 43 -4.19 9.80 -3.63
N VAL A 44 -4.25 10.77 -4.55
CA VAL A 44 -5.19 10.77 -5.68
C VAL A 44 -5.00 9.53 -6.58
N GLN A 45 -3.76 9.12 -6.84
CA GLN A 45 -3.49 7.92 -7.63
C GLN A 45 -3.98 6.64 -6.92
N LEU A 46 -3.74 6.52 -5.61
CA LEU A 46 -4.23 5.40 -4.82
C LEU A 46 -5.77 5.34 -4.80
N ASP A 47 -6.43 6.50 -4.66
CA ASP A 47 -7.88 6.60 -4.67
C ASP A 47 -8.46 6.18 -6.03
N SER A 48 -7.82 6.56 -7.14
CA SER A 48 -8.25 6.18 -8.49
C SER A 48 -8.22 4.68 -8.74
N GLN A 49 -7.21 3.96 -8.22
CA GLN A 49 -7.13 2.50 -8.33
C GLN A 49 -8.22 1.81 -7.50
N SER A 50 -8.52 2.36 -6.32
CA SER A 50 -9.63 1.87 -5.50
C SER A 50 -10.97 2.10 -6.21
N GLU A 51 -11.14 3.25 -6.85
CA GLU A 51 -12.37 3.62 -7.55
C GLU A 51 -12.70 2.63 -8.68
N ILE A 52 -11.71 2.22 -9.48
CA ILE A 52 -11.91 1.23 -10.55
C ILE A 52 -12.42 -0.10 -10.00
N ILE A 53 -11.85 -0.58 -8.90
CA ILE A 53 -12.30 -1.82 -8.24
C ILE A 53 -13.73 -1.65 -7.75
N ASP A 54 -14.03 -0.54 -7.07
CA ASP A 54 -15.36 -0.26 -6.52
C ASP A 54 -16.43 -0.14 -7.62
N GLN A 55 -16.10 0.45 -8.77
CA GLN A 55 -17.00 0.54 -9.93
C GLN A 55 -17.31 -0.84 -10.49
N LEU A 56 -16.28 -1.68 -10.67
CA LEU A 56 -16.45 -3.05 -11.15
C LEU A 56 -17.24 -3.92 -10.16
N GLU A 57 -17.01 -3.78 -8.85
CA GLU A 57 -17.78 -4.49 -7.82
C GLU A 57 -19.25 -4.09 -7.80
N ARG A 58 -19.54 -2.78 -7.89
CA ARG A 58 -20.93 -2.31 -7.97
C ARG A 58 -21.64 -2.85 -9.19
N ARG A 59 -20.95 -2.90 -10.34
CA ARG A 59 -21.51 -3.45 -11.57
C ARG A 59 -21.69 -4.96 -11.51
N GLU A 60 -20.74 -5.69 -10.90
CA GLU A 60 -20.88 -7.13 -10.62
C GLU A 60 -22.15 -7.39 -9.80
N LEU A 61 -22.35 -6.64 -8.71
CA LEU A 61 -23.52 -6.78 -7.85
C LEU A 61 -24.84 -6.52 -8.60
N GLN A 62 -24.89 -5.47 -9.41
CA GLN A 62 -26.07 -5.16 -10.22
C GLN A 62 -26.42 -6.30 -11.18
N LEU A 63 -25.42 -6.85 -11.88
CA LEU A 63 -25.62 -7.97 -12.80
C LEU A 63 -26.01 -9.26 -12.07
N ASP A 64 -25.45 -9.54 -10.88
CA ASP A 64 -25.84 -10.71 -10.08
C ASP A 64 -27.31 -10.62 -9.61
N VAL A 65 -27.77 -9.42 -9.25
CA VAL A 65 -29.19 -9.17 -8.93
C VAL A 65 -30.06 -9.38 -10.17
N GLU A 66 -29.66 -8.82 -11.33
CA GLU A 66 -30.38 -8.99 -12.59
C GLU A 66 -30.46 -10.47 -13.01
N VAL A 67 -29.37 -11.24 -12.87
CA VAL A 67 -29.36 -12.70 -13.10
C VAL A 67 -30.36 -13.41 -12.19
N THR A 68 -30.42 -13.04 -10.91
CA THR A 68 -31.32 -13.66 -9.94
C THR A 68 -32.77 -13.43 -10.31
N VAL A 69 -33.12 -12.20 -10.72
CA VAL A 69 -34.48 -11.85 -11.17
C VAL A 69 -34.83 -12.58 -12.46
N LEU A 70 -33.99 -12.46 -13.50
CA LEU A 70 -34.24 -13.08 -14.82
C LEU A 70 -34.29 -14.61 -14.76
N SER A 71 -33.63 -15.24 -13.77
CA SER A 71 -33.68 -16.69 -13.59
C SER A 71 -35.04 -17.21 -13.11
N GLN A 72 -35.87 -16.34 -12.53
CA GLN A 72 -37.22 -16.69 -12.06
C GLN A 72 -38.28 -16.51 -13.16
N GLU A 73 -37.95 -15.79 -14.23
CA GLU A 73 -38.83 -15.54 -15.37
C GLU A 73 -38.76 -16.68 -16.40
N LYS A 74 -39.86 -16.90 -17.13
CA LYS A 74 -40.04 -18.07 -18.02
C LYS A 74 -40.17 -17.72 -19.51
N ASP A 75 -40.30 -16.45 -19.83
CA ASP A 75 -40.40 -15.94 -21.19
C ASP A 75 -39.07 -16.04 -21.95
N ASP A 76 -39.15 -16.16 -23.27
CA ASP A 76 -37.97 -16.39 -24.11
C ASP A 76 -37.09 -15.13 -24.22
N THR A 77 -37.68 -13.94 -24.05
CA THR A 77 -36.95 -12.67 -23.98
C THR A 77 -36.05 -12.61 -22.75
N SER A 78 -36.54 -12.99 -21.57
CA SER A 78 -35.75 -13.03 -20.34
C SER A 78 -34.67 -14.11 -20.37
N LYS A 79 -34.88 -15.26 -21.05
CA LYS A 79 -33.82 -16.25 -21.27
C LYS A 79 -32.69 -15.71 -22.16
N GLN A 80 -33.01 -14.96 -23.21
CA GLN A 80 -32.00 -14.34 -24.06
C GLN A 80 -31.22 -13.26 -23.31
N ARG A 81 -31.92 -12.40 -22.55
CA ARG A 81 -31.29 -11.38 -21.70
C ARG A 81 -30.39 -12.01 -20.63
N LEU A 82 -30.86 -13.06 -19.96
CA LEU A 82 -30.09 -13.81 -18.96
C LEU A 82 -28.75 -14.31 -19.52
N LYS A 83 -28.73 -14.76 -20.77
CA LYS A 83 -27.50 -15.21 -21.42
C LYS A 83 -26.51 -14.06 -21.63
N GLN A 84 -26.98 -12.90 -22.10
CA GLN A 84 -26.17 -11.70 -22.27
C GLN A 84 -25.60 -11.20 -20.94
N VAL A 85 -26.45 -11.10 -19.90
CA VAL A 85 -26.04 -10.65 -18.56
C VAL A 85 -25.00 -11.59 -17.96
N LYS A 86 -25.13 -12.91 -18.15
CA LYS A 86 -24.10 -13.88 -17.72
C LYS A 86 -22.77 -13.72 -18.45
N GLU A 87 -22.80 -13.41 -19.74
CA GLU A 87 -21.59 -13.13 -20.52
C GLU A 87 -20.91 -11.83 -20.05
N GLU A 88 -21.67 -10.78 -19.76
CA GLU A 88 -21.16 -9.53 -19.19
C GLU A 88 -20.58 -9.74 -17.79
N LEU A 89 -21.28 -10.46 -16.92
CA LEU A 89 -20.82 -10.81 -15.57
C LEU A 89 -19.50 -11.58 -15.62
N ALA A 90 -19.36 -12.54 -16.55
CA ALA A 90 -18.12 -13.29 -16.74
C ALA A 90 -16.95 -12.38 -17.16
N LYS A 91 -17.19 -11.37 -18.01
CA LYS A 91 -16.18 -10.38 -18.40
C LYS A 91 -15.74 -9.54 -17.19
N ILE A 92 -16.69 -8.99 -16.43
CA ILE A 92 -16.39 -8.17 -15.24
C ILE A 92 -15.61 -8.99 -14.21
N ARG A 93 -16.02 -10.23 -13.93
CA ARG A 93 -15.28 -11.12 -13.01
C ARG A 93 -13.85 -11.39 -13.47
N LYS A 94 -13.63 -11.52 -14.78
CA LYS A 94 -12.30 -11.73 -15.36
C LYS A 94 -11.40 -10.51 -15.17
N GLU A 95 -11.95 -9.30 -15.28
CA GLU A 95 -11.23 -8.03 -15.06
C GLU A 95 -10.99 -7.75 -13.57
N LEU A 96 -11.98 -8.03 -12.73
CA LEU A 96 -11.93 -7.77 -11.29
C LEU A 96 -10.95 -8.70 -10.55
N LYS A 97 -10.86 -9.97 -10.95
CA LYS A 97 -10.04 -10.99 -10.29
C LYS A 97 -8.57 -10.59 -10.14
N PRO A 98 -7.82 -10.18 -11.20
CA PRO A 98 -6.43 -9.77 -11.05
C PRO A 98 -6.27 -8.53 -10.18
N LEU A 99 -7.17 -7.55 -10.29
CA LEU A 99 -7.13 -6.32 -9.49
C LEU A 99 -7.30 -6.61 -7.99
N LYS A 100 -8.28 -7.44 -7.62
CA LYS A 100 -8.49 -7.89 -6.24
C LYS A 100 -7.31 -8.68 -5.69
N LEU A 101 -6.72 -9.56 -6.51
CA LEU A 101 -5.55 -10.34 -6.11
C LEU A 101 -4.35 -9.44 -5.82
N ARG A 102 -4.08 -8.46 -6.69
CA ARG A 102 -3.03 -7.46 -6.49
C ARG A 102 -3.28 -6.65 -5.22
N GLN A 103 -4.48 -6.08 -5.07
CA GLN A 103 -4.83 -5.27 -3.90
C GLN A 103 -4.73 -6.07 -2.59
N LYS A 104 -5.14 -7.34 -2.59
CA LYS A 104 -5.03 -8.21 -1.40
C LYS A 104 -3.58 -8.52 -1.06
N ALA A 105 -2.76 -8.85 -2.05
CA ALA A 105 -1.33 -9.11 -1.85
C ALA A 105 -0.61 -7.88 -1.30
N GLU A 106 -0.90 -6.71 -1.84
CA GLU A 106 -0.37 -5.42 -1.38
C GLU A 106 -0.76 -5.13 0.08
N LYS A 107 -2.07 -5.19 0.39
CA LYS A 107 -2.58 -5.01 1.76
C LYS A 107 -1.93 -5.99 2.74
N GLN A 108 -1.75 -7.25 2.34
CA GLN A 108 -1.09 -8.25 3.20
C GLN A 108 0.36 -7.88 3.53
N ARG A 109 1.12 -7.44 2.53
CA ARG A 109 2.52 -7.02 2.74
C ARG A 109 2.64 -5.78 3.59
N VAL A 110 1.81 -4.76 3.34
CA VAL A 110 1.77 -3.55 4.16
C VAL A 110 1.43 -3.90 5.61
N ASN A 111 0.47 -4.80 5.84
CA ASN A 111 0.13 -5.28 7.18
C ASN A 111 1.26 -6.08 7.84
N GLN A 112 1.98 -6.91 7.08
CA GLN A 112 3.16 -7.62 7.59
C GLN A 112 4.27 -6.64 8.00
N LEU A 113 4.57 -5.66 7.14
CA LEU A 113 5.55 -4.62 7.41
C LEU A 113 5.18 -3.82 8.67
N ARG A 114 3.91 -3.43 8.79
CA ARG A 114 3.40 -2.71 9.97
C ARG A 114 3.57 -3.52 11.26
N LYS A 115 3.28 -4.82 11.24
CA LYS A 115 3.48 -5.70 12.40
C LYS A 115 4.96 -5.82 12.78
N LEU A 116 5.85 -5.94 11.79
CA LEU A 116 7.28 -6.00 12.03
C LEU A 116 7.81 -4.69 12.63
N LYS A 117 7.40 -3.53 12.08
CA LYS A 117 7.76 -2.21 12.61
C LYS A 117 7.26 -2.01 14.05
N GLN A 118 6.02 -2.41 14.33
CA GLN A 118 5.49 -2.37 15.70
C GLN A 118 6.27 -3.29 16.66
N THR A 119 6.70 -4.46 16.18
CA THR A 119 7.53 -5.37 16.97
C THR A 119 8.91 -4.77 17.24
N LEU A 120 9.50 -4.11 16.24
CA LEU A 120 10.77 -3.41 16.36
C LEU A 120 10.68 -2.27 17.37
N GLU A 121 9.65 -1.43 17.31
CA GLU A 121 9.40 -0.35 18.28
C GLU A 121 9.27 -0.90 19.71
N ASN A 122 8.53 -2.00 19.90
CA ASN A 122 8.40 -2.66 21.20
C ASN A 122 9.75 -3.17 21.73
N LEU A 123 10.62 -3.70 20.86
CA LEU A 123 11.95 -4.14 21.25
C LEU A 123 12.87 -2.97 21.58
N HIS A 124 12.82 -1.87 20.84
CA HIS A 124 13.55 -0.66 21.20
C HIS A 124 13.12 -0.11 22.55
N ALA A 125 11.82 -0.11 22.86
CA ALA A 125 11.32 0.30 24.17
C ALA A 125 11.85 -0.60 25.29
N LYS A 126 11.86 -1.93 25.09
CA LYS A 126 12.44 -2.88 26.05
C LYS A 126 13.95 -2.73 26.21
N MET A 127 14.66 -2.50 25.12
CA MET A 127 16.11 -2.24 25.15
C MET A 127 16.42 -0.97 25.93
N ALA A 128 15.67 0.12 25.70
CA ALA A 128 15.81 1.36 26.45
C ALA A 128 15.52 1.18 27.95
N GLN A 129 14.59 0.30 28.32
CA GLN A 129 14.36 -0.07 29.71
C GLN A 129 15.56 -0.83 30.29
N ALA A 130 16.09 -1.84 29.58
CA ALA A 130 17.25 -2.60 30.01
C ALA A 130 18.52 -1.73 30.14
N GLU A 131 18.68 -0.71 29.28
CA GLU A 131 19.73 0.31 29.40
C GLU A 131 19.61 1.11 30.70
N ARG A 132 18.39 1.54 31.08
CA ARG A 132 18.14 2.24 32.35
C ARG A 132 18.44 1.37 33.56
N GLU A 133 18.14 0.08 33.47
CA GLU A 133 18.44 -0.93 34.49
C GLU A 133 19.93 -1.35 34.50
N LYS A 134 20.75 -0.80 33.59
CA LYS A 134 22.18 -1.12 33.39
C LYS A 134 22.44 -2.60 33.08
N ASN A 135 21.45 -3.30 32.53
CA ASN A 135 21.60 -4.69 32.09
C ASN A 135 22.24 -4.74 30.70
N LEU A 136 23.55 -4.51 30.64
CA LEU A 136 24.30 -4.40 29.39
C LEU A 136 24.31 -5.69 28.56
N THR A 137 24.25 -6.85 29.21
CA THR A 137 24.17 -8.16 28.53
C THR A 137 22.88 -8.26 27.73
N LEU A 138 21.74 -7.93 28.35
CA LEU A 138 20.44 -8.01 27.70
C LEU A 138 20.29 -6.96 26.58
N VAL A 139 20.90 -5.78 26.75
CA VAL A 139 20.99 -4.75 25.69
C VAL A 139 21.77 -5.26 24.48
N ALA A 140 22.93 -5.89 24.70
CA ALA A 140 23.75 -6.44 23.63
C ALA A 140 23.00 -7.57 22.88
N ASP A 141 22.37 -8.48 23.60
CA ASP A 141 21.60 -9.58 23.00
C ASP A 141 20.42 -9.07 22.17
N MET A 142 19.70 -8.05 22.67
CA MET A 142 18.61 -7.42 21.93
C MET A 142 19.09 -6.70 20.68
N LYS A 143 20.16 -5.91 20.80
CA LYS A 143 20.70 -5.08 19.72
C LYS A 143 21.28 -5.91 18.59
N TYR A 144 22.13 -6.90 18.91
CA TYR A 144 22.84 -7.70 17.90
C TYR A 144 22.08 -8.95 17.47
N GLY A 145 21.07 -9.39 18.23
CA GLY A 145 20.16 -10.45 17.83
C GLY A 145 18.86 -9.89 17.26
N ALA A 146 17.84 -9.85 18.11
CA ALA A 146 16.45 -9.67 17.68
C ALA A 146 16.18 -8.38 16.90
N ILE A 147 16.77 -7.25 17.29
CA ILE A 147 16.59 -5.96 16.61
C ILE A 147 17.24 -5.98 15.22
N SER A 148 18.51 -6.38 15.14
CA SER A 148 19.23 -6.44 13.86
C SER A 148 18.56 -7.38 12.85
N ASP A 149 18.07 -8.54 13.31
CA ASP A 149 17.37 -9.49 12.45
C ASP A 149 16.03 -8.95 11.94
N LEU A 150 15.29 -8.22 12.79
CA LEU A 150 14.05 -7.56 12.38
C LEU A 150 14.29 -6.42 11.41
N GLU A 151 15.32 -5.59 11.62
CA GLU A 151 15.70 -4.52 10.71
C GLU A 151 16.04 -5.06 9.32
N LYS A 152 16.81 -6.15 9.24
CA LYS A 152 17.11 -6.83 7.97
C LYS A 152 15.84 -7.32 7.28
N ARG A 153 14.95 -7.96 8.03
CA ARG A 153 13.70 -8.51 7.47
C ARG A 153 12.73 -7.42 7.01
N ILE A 154 12.70 -6.29 7.71
CA ILE A 154 11.95 -5.10 7.31
C ILE A 154 12.52 -4.56 5.99
N ALA A 155 13.84 -4.38 5.90
CA ALA A 155 14.50 -3.91 4.70
C ALA A 155 14.27 -4.83 3.49
N GLU A 156 14.28 -6.16 3.68
CA GLU A 156 13.95 -7.13 2.62
C GLU A 156 12.52 -6.99 2.11
N ILE A 157 11.56 -6.81 3.02
CA ILE A 157 10.14 -6.64 2.64
C ILE A 157 9.92 -5.31 1.94
N GLU A 158 10.54 -4.23 2.43
CA GLU A 158 10.49 -2.91 1.79
C GLU A 158 11.07 -2.97 0.38
N TYR A 159 12.22 -3.64 0.20
CA TYR A 159 12.82 -3.83 -1.11
C TYR A 159 11.88 -4.57 -2.08
N ARG A 160 11.23 -5.66 -1.63
CA ARG A 160 10.27 -6.41 -2.47
C ARG A 160 9.02 -5.60 -2.84
N ILE A 161 8.53 -4.76 -1.92
CA ILE A 161 7.38 -3.88 -2.22
C ILE A 161 7.75 -2.87 -3.31
N ILE A 162 8.98 -2.35 -3.27
CA ILE A 162 9.46 -1.36 -4.26
C ILE A 162 9.67 -2.00 -5.64
N GLU A 163 10.29 -3.18 -5.72
CA GLU A 163 10.53 -3.86 -7.01
C GLU A 163 9.24 -4.19 -7.76
N GLU A 164 8.17 -4.55 -7.06
CA GLU A 164 6.90 -4.89 -7.71
C GLU A 164 6.03 -3.68 -8.09
N ASN A 165 6.39 -2.50 -7.59
CA ASN A 165 5.71 -1.24 -7.92
C ASN A 165 6.45 -0.42 -9.00
N LYS A 166 7.65 -0.85 -9.44
CA LYS A 166 8.34 -0.33 -10.62
C LYS A 166 7.79 -0.96 -11.90
#